data_AF-A0A2P4YS62-F1
#
_entry.id   AF-A0A2P4YS62-F1
#
_cell.length_a   1.000
_cell.length_b   1.000
_cell.length_c   1.000
_cell.angle_alpha   90.00
_cell.angle_beta   90.00
_cell.angle_gamma   90.00
#
_symmetry.space_group_name_H-M   'P 1'
#
loop_
_entity.id
_entity.type
_entity.pdbx_description
1 polymer ?
#
loop_
_entity_poly.entity_id
_entity_poly.type
_entity_poly.pdbx_seq_one_letter_code
_entity_poly.pdbx_strand_id
1 'polypeptide(L)'
;MFEEHVHSVLPQGGTFRIRRLVDNGEAHDDDEYLTEGDWDEGEGDDDAMDADDVAMEDSTAATRDLGDGVISIQLSERPTVVFNNDNEVIAADTTIYLRPAAKNYKSVDAIIKPDVLFQVTGAHRHPCKQADLHDVLKLLGNPAAPRLYFVLPPDRFTDFRYQRYLDSNRKRMTMPSYVNVRKIQQFAMEVKLVSE
;
A
#
# COMPACT_ATOMS: atom_id res chain seq x y z
N MET A 1 -3.42 17.07 1.53
CA MET A 1 -2.43 15.97 1.33
C MET A 1 -3.11 14.75 0.69
N PHE A 2 -2.41 13.88 -0.05
CA PHE A 2 -3.04 12.71 -0.73
C PHE A 2 -3.75 11.76 0.25
N GLU A 3 -3.15 11.51 1.42
CA GLU A 3 -3.75 10.69 2.48
C GLU A 3 -5.13 11.19 2.93
N GLU A 4 -5.26 12.50 3.15
CA GLU A 4 -6.53 13.13 3.55
C GLU A 4 -7.59 12.97 2.47
N HIS A 5 -7.21 13.12 1.20
CA HIS A 5 -8.08 12.88 0.06
C HIS A 5 -8.58 11.43 0.05
N VAL A 6 -7.68 10.46 0.24
CA VAL A 6 -8.03 9.03 0.31
C VAL A 6 -9.05 8.75 1.43
N HIS A 7 -8.86 9.34 2.61
CA HIS A 7 -9.80 9.19 3.72
C HIS A 7 -11.14 9.90 3.50
N SER A 8 -11.23 10.85 2.57
CA SER A 8 -12.50 11.42 2.15
C SER A 8 -13.22 10.56 1.09
N VAL A 9 -12.47 9.85 0.26
CA VAL A 9 -12.99 9.08 -0.89
C VAL A 9 -13.38 7.66 -0.51
N LEU A 10 -12.50 6.88 0.13
CA LEU A 10 -12.74 5.46 0.39
C LEU A 10 -14.02 5.17 1.21
N PRO A 11 -14.37 5.96 2.24
CA PRO A 11 -15.59 5.73 3.00
C PRO A 11 -16.86 6.02 2.21
N GLN A 12 -16.82 6.86 1.17
CA GLN A 12 -17.97 7.12 0.30
C GLN A 12 -18.27 5.94 -0.63
N GLY A 13 -17.38 4.95 -0.68
CA GLY A 13 -17.49 3.81 -1.56
C GLY A 13 -17.25 4.18 -3.03
N GLY A 14 -17.71 3.32 -3.92
CA GLY A 14 -17.55 3.46 -5.36
C GLY A 14 -16.68 2.36 -5.97
N THR A 15 -16.29 2.58 -7.23
CA THR A 15 -15.55 1.60 -8.04
C THR A 15 -14.08 2.03 -8.16
N PHE A 16 -13.18 1.15 -7.74
CA PHE A 16 -11.74 1.40 -7.76
C PHE A 16 -11.02 0.38 -8.63
N ARG A 17 -10.02 0.83 -9.38
CA ARG A 17 -9.12 -0.07 -10.13
C ARG A 17 -8.11 -0.65 -9.16
N ILE A 18 -7.93 -1.97 -9.21
CA ILE A 18 -6.94 -2.67 -8.41
C ILE A 18 -6.13 -3.64 -9.27
N ARG A 19 -4.89 -3.88 -8.88
CA ARG A 19 -4.01 -4.89 -9.48
C ARG A 19 -3.43 -5.76 -8.38
N ARG A 20 -3.51 -7.09 -8.56
CA ARG A 20 -2.93 -8.03 -7.60
C ARG A 20 -1.42 -7.98 -7.68
N LEU A 21 -0.77 -7.80 -6.53
CA LEU A 21 0.68 -7.78 -6.42
C LEU A 21 1.17 -9.18 -6.03
N VAL A 22 2.14 -9.69 -6.79
CA VAL A 22 2.78 -10.99 -6.57
C VAL A 22 4.29 -10.82 -6.51
N ASP A 23 4.94 -11.56 -5.62
CA ASP A 23 6.41 -11.59 -5.58
C ASP A 23 6.90 -12.39 -6.79
N ASN A 24 7.52 -11.70 -7.74
CA ASN A 24 8.11 -12.32 -8.92
C ASN A 24 9.52 -12.87 -8.67
N GLY A 25 10.04 -12.77 -7.43
CA GLY A 25 11.39 -13.20 -7.09
C GLY A 25 12.49 -12.35 -7.72
N GLU A 26 12.14 -11.26 -8.41
CA GLU A 26 13.11 -10.30 -8.92
C GLU A 26 13.89 -9.71 -7.73
N ALA A 27 15.21 -9.59 -7.92
CA ALA A 27 16.02 -8.78 -7.03
C ALA A 27 15.46 -7.35 -7.12
N HIS A 28 15.14 -6.76 -5.98
CA HIS A 28 14.96 -5.32 -5.95
C HIS A 28 16.39 -4.78 -5.94
N ASP A 29 16.77 -3.93 -6.88
CA ASP A 29 18.15 -3.44 -7.12
C ASP A 29 18.81 -2.69 -5.94
N ASP A 30 18.21 -2.73 -4.77
CA ASP A 30 18.46 -1.93 -3.59
C ASP A 30 18.05 -2.77 -2.37
N ASP A 31 18.74 -3.91 -2.24
CA ASP A 31 18.91 -4.69 -1.00
C ASP A 31 19.68 -3.91 0.09
N GLU A 32 19.90 -2.60 -0.12
CA GLU A 32 20.44 -1.67 0.84
C GLU A 32 19.44 -1.37 1.96
N TYR A 33 19.97 -1.22 3.17
CA TYR A 33 19.20 -0.90 4.37
C TYR A 33 18.38 0.38 4.14
N LEU A 34 17.05 0.30 4.28
CA LEU A 34 16.20 1.50 4.27
C LEU A 34 16.56 2.36 5.49
N THR A 35 17.32 3.43 5.25
CA THR A 35 17.62 4.46 6.27
C THR A 35 16.46 5.43 6.43
N GLU A 36 16.37 6.11 7.56
CA GLU A 36 15.25 7.01 7.90
C GLU A 36 15.13 8.24 6.97
N GLY A 37 16.11 8.48 6.09
CA GLY A 37 16.05 9.53 5.06
C GLY A 37 15.49 9.07 3.69
N ASP A 38 15.11 7.80 3.53
CA ASP A 38 14.54 7.28 2.27
C ASP A 38 13.03 7.59 2.13
N TRP A 39 12.46 8.24 3.16
CA TRP A 39 11.09 8.74 3.20
C TRP A 39 11.09 10.20 2.75
N ASP A 40 11.52 10.47 1.53
CA ASP A 40 11.42 11.82 0.98
C ASP A 40 9.97 12.07 0.55
N GLU A 41 9.21 12.76 1.41
CA GLU A 41 8.10 13.60 0.98
C GLU A 41 8.71 14.77 0.21
N GLY A 42 9.15 14.51 -1.02
CA GLY A 42 9.74 15.51 -1.89
C GLY A 42 8.69 16.55 -2.25
N GLU A 43 8.68 17.66 -1.50
CA GLU A 43 8.26 18.95 -2.02
C GLU A 43 9.11 19.25 -3.26
N GLY A 44 8.44 19.58 -4.35
CA GLY A 44 9.12 20.00 -5.57
C GLY A 44 9.83 21.33 -5.32
N ASP A 45 11.08 21.40 -5.74
CA ASP A 45 11.68 22.62 -6.24
C ASP A 45 12.45 22.29 -7.53
N ASP A 46 12.25 23.18 -8.48
CA ASP A 46 12.73 23.24 -9.84
C ASP A 46 14.20 23.74 -9.93
N ASP A 47 14.72 23.69 -11.15
CA ASP A 47 15.99 24.24 -11.64
C ASP A 47 17.28 23.42 -11.42
N ALA A 48 17.67 22.69 -12.47
CA ALA A 48 18.85 23.05 -13.27
C ALA A 48 18.93 22.19 -14.54
N MET A 49 18.96 22.87 -15.69
CA MET A 49 19.30 22.26 -16.98
C MET A 49 20.77 21.86 -16.95
N ASP A 50 21.08 20.63 -17.37
CA ASP A 50 22.31 20.42 -18.12
C ASP A 50 22.08 19.38 -19.22
N ALA A 51 22.45 19.79 -20.42
CA ALA A 51 22.39 18.98 -21.62
C ALA A 51 23.71 18.24 -21.71
N ASP A 52 23.67 16.90 -21.78
CA ASP A 52 24.68 16.21 -22.56
C ASP A 52 24.17 14.92 -23.17
N ASP A 53 24.54 14.82 -24.43
CA ASP A 53 24.08 13.92 -25.49
C ASP A 53 24.92 12.64 -25.44
N VAL A 54 24.29 11.49 -25.16
CA VAL A 54 24.89 10.18 -25.45
C VAL A 54 23.85 9.25 -26.08
N ALA A 55 23.89 9.20 -27.40
CA ALA A 55 23.29 8.15 -28.20
C ALA A 55 23.88 6.78 -27.83
N MET A 56 23.01 5.83 -27.46
CA MET A 56 23.31 4.39 -27.52
C MET A 56 22.07 3.64 -27.98
N GLU A 57 22.26 2.86 -29.04
CA GLU A 57 21.24 2.13 -29.79
C GLU A 57 20.69 0.88 -29.09
N ASP A 58 19.45 0.59 -29.46
CA ASP A 58 18.82 -0.71 -29.68
C ASP A 58 19.13 -1.87 -28.73
N SER A 59 18.14 -2.20 -27.90
CA SER A 59 17.88 -3.59 -27.54
C SER A 59 16.38 -3.77 -27.34
N THR A 60 15.75 -4.35 -28.34
CA THR A 60 14.43 -4.97 -28.30
C THR A 60 14.28 -5.84 -27.03
N ALA A 61 13.50 -5.37 -26.06
CA ALA A 61 12.99 -6.18 -24.97
C ALA A 61 11.48 -6.09 -24.97
N ALA A 62 10.88 -7.10 -25.60
CA ALA A 62 9.49 -7.53 -25.53
C ALA A 62 8.54 -6.57 -24.79
N THR A 63 7.68 -5.88 -25.54
CA THR A 63 6.37 -5.47 -25.02
C THR A 63 5.67 -6.75 -24.57
N ARG A 64 5.85 -7.11 -23.29
CA ARG A 64 5.09 -8.14 -22.64
C ARG A 64 3.68 -7.57 -22.54
N ASP A 65 2.88 -7.98 -23.50
CA ASP A 65 1.43 -7.93 -23.50
C ASP A 65 0.93 -8.66 -22.23
N LEU A 66 0.95 -7.93 -21.11
CA LEU A 66 0.22 -8.27 -19.91
C LEU A 66 -1.18 -7.73 -20.16
N GLY A 67 -2.13 -8.61 -20.47
CA GLY A 67 -3.52 -8.30 -20.13
C GLY A 67 -3.51 -7.90 -18.66
N ASP A 68 -3.66 -6.60 -18.39
CA ASP A 68 -3.05 -5.81 -17.30
C ASP A 68 -3.35 -6.32 -15.87
N GLY A 69 -4.12 -7.40 -15.70
CA GLY A 69 -4.49 -7.96 -14.41
C GLY A 69 -5.30 -6.98 -13.55
N VAL A 70 -5.64 -5.82 -14.11
CA VAL A 70 -6.41 -4.77 -13.48
C VAL A 70 -7.87 -5.20 -13.48
N ILE A 71 -8.41 -5.25 -12.28
CA ILE A 71 -9.82 -5.53 -12.02
C ILE A 71 -10.43 -4.33 -11.30
N SER A 72 -11.75 -4.26 -11.29
CA SER A 72 -12.48 -3.25 -10.52
C SER A 72 -13.05 -3.87 -9.26
N ILE A 73 -12.90 -3.19 -8.12
CA ILE A 73 -13.58 -3.53 -6.87
C ILE A 73 -14.63 -2.47 -6.55
N GLN A 74 -15.79 -2.91 -6.08
CA GLN A 74 -16.78 -2.02 -5.49
C GLN A 74 -16.62 -1.98 -3.98
N LEU A 75 -16.45 -0.78 -3.44
CA LEU A 75 -16.56 -0.51 -2.02
C LEU A 75 -17.94 0.10 -1.73
N SER A 76 -18.59 -0.36 -0.67
CA SER A 76 -19.83 0.24 -0.18
C SER A 76 -19.53 1.50 0.61
N GLU A 77 -20.47 2.45 0.61
CA GLU A 77 -20.44 3.61 1.50
C GLU A 77 -20.52 3.15 2.97
N ARG A 78 -19.70 3.77 3.82
CA ARG A 78 -19.49 3.40 5.21
C ARG A 78 -19.25 4.64 6.08
N PRO A 79 -19.83 4.71 7.29
CA PRO A 79 -19.47 5.74 8.25
C PRO A 79 -18.01 5.56 8.67
N THR A 80 -17.29 6.69 8.79
CA THR A 80 -15.92 6.70 9.30
C THR A 80 -15.93 6.86 10.81
N VAL A 81 -15.16 6.02 11.50
CA VAL A 81 -14.88 6.16 12.93
C VAL A 81 -13.38 6.24 13.13
N VAL A 82 -12.94 7.27 13.84
CA VAL A 82 -11.55 7.41 14.27
C VAL A 82 -11.36 6.63 15.56
N PHE A 83 -10.35 5.77 15.62
CA PHE A 83 -10.04 4.99 16.82
C PHE A 83 -8.68 5.33 17.42
N ASN A 84 -8.56 5.18 18.74
CA ASN A 84 -7.34 5.52 19.50
C ASN A 84 -6.60 4.32 20.07
N ASN A 85 -7.25 3.15 20.13
CA ASN A 85 -6.68 1.95 20.72
C ASN A 85 -7.27 0.67 20.10
N ASP A 86 -6.62 -0.46 20.39
CA ASP A 86 -6.96 -1.76 19.82
C ASP A 86 -8.36 -2.27 20.25
N ASN A 87 -8.86 -1.88 21.43
CA ASN A 87 -10.18 -2.33 21.90
C ASN A 87 -11.31 -1.75 21.04
N GLU A 88 -11.15 -0.53 20.55
CA GLU A 88 -12.11 0.11 19.64
C GLU A 88 -12.17 -0.63 18.30
N VAL A 89 -11.04 -1.15 17.79
CA VAL A 89 -11.00 -2.00 16.58
C VAL A 89 -11.72 -3.33 16.83
N ILE A 90 -11.49 -3.96 17.99
CA ILE A 90 -12.14 -5.21 18.37
C ILE A 90 -13.66 -5.03 18.48
N ALA A 91 -14.12 -3.95 19.11
CA ALA A 91 -15.54 -3.67 19.33
C ALA A 91 -16.29 -3.17 18.10
N ALA A 92 -15.60 -2.61 17.11
CA ALA A 92 -16.22 -2.05 15.90
C ALA A 92 -16.98 -3.10 15.06
N ASP A 93 -18.05 -2.64 14.41
CA ASP A 93 -18.86 -3.42 13.48
C ASP A 93 -18.16 -3.59 12.11
N THR A 94 -18.58 -4.58 11.33
CA THR A 94 -18.04 -4.87 9.98
C THR A 94 -18.48 -3.88 8.91
N THR A 95 -19.41 -2.97 9.21
CA THR A 95 -19.90 -1.91 8.32
C THR A 95 -19.16 -0.59 8.46
N ILE A 96 -18.19 -0.48 9.38
CA ILE A 96 -17.48 0.78 9.67
C ILE A 96 -16.17 0.87 8.88
N TYR A 97 -15.83 2.07 8.43
CA TYR A 97 -14.48 2.42 7.98
C TYR A 97 -13.68 2.95 9.18
N LEU A 98 -12.70 2.19 9.64
CA LEU A 98 -11.91 2.54 10.81
C LEU A 98 -10.63 3.27 10.39
N ARG A 99 -10.45 4.48 10.90
CA ARG A 99 -9.23 5.28 10.71
C ARG A 99 -8.49 5.40 12.05
N PRO A 100 -7.21 5.05 12.15
CA PRO A 100 -6.44 5.30 13.36
C PRO A 100 -6.28 6.81 13.58
N ALA A 101 -6.31 7.25 14.84
CA ALA A 101 -5.97 8.63 15.19
C ALA A 101 -4.46 8.91 15.02
N ALA A 102 -3.63 7.88 15.17
CA ALA A 102 -2.18 7.97 15.02
C ALA A 102 -1.76 7.69 13.56
N LYS A 103 -0.97 8.60 12.97
CA LYS A 103 -0.49 8.49 11.58
C LYS A 103 0.32 7.22 11.29
N ASN A 104 1.04 6.68 12.28
CA ASN A 104 1.92 5.53 12.12
C ASN A 104 1.36 4.25 12.77
N TYR A 105 0.04 4.08 12.80
CA TYR A 105 -0.58 2.93 13.46
C TYR A 105 -0.28 1.63 12.70
N LYS A 106 0.65 0.82 13.23
CA LYS A 106 0.88 -0.57 12.83
C LYS A 106 0.92 -0.80 11.30
N SER A 107 1.59 0.09 10.57
CA SER A 107 1.76 0.03 9.11
C SER A 107 0.44 0.06 8.29
N VAL A 108 -0.68 0.52 8.86
CA VAL A 108 -1.97 0.66 8.15
C VAL A 108 -2.65 1.99 8.48
N ASP A 109 -3.27 2.58 7.47
CA ASP A 109 -3.96 3.88 7.55
C ASP A 109 -5.48 3.72 7.68
N ALA A 110 -6.02 2.58 7.30
CA ALA A 110 -7.42 2.26 7.58
C ALA A 110 -7.71 0.76 7.60
N ILE A 111 -8.81 0.41 8.25
CA ILE A 111 -9.26 -0.97 8.44
C ILE A 111 -10.76 -1.06 8.10
N ILE A 112 -11.11 -2.08 7.33
CA ILE A 112 -12.48 -2.56 7.16
C ILE A 112 -12.51 -4.02 7.62
N LYS A 113 -13.29 -4.31 8.66
CA LYS A 113 -13.44 -5.68 9.16
C LYS A 113 -14.22 -6.55 8.15
N PRO A 114 -13.94 -7.85 8.09
CA PRO A 114 -12.99 -8.59 8.93
C PRO A 114 -11.57 -8.69 8.36
N ASP A 115 -11.32 -8.27 7.12
CA ASP A 115 -10.17 -8.74 6.36
C ASP A 115 -9.52 -7.71 5.43
N VAL A 116 -9.95 -6.45 5.45
CA VAL A 116 -9.45 -5.40 4.55
C VAL A 116 -8.61 -4.38 5.31
N LEU A 117 -7.39 -4.18 4.83
CA LEU A 117 -6.43 -3.22 5.33
C LEU A 117 -6.06 -2.25 4.20
N PHE A 118 -5.90 -0.97 4.53
CA PHE A 118 -5.42 0.04 3.61
C PHE A 118 -4.12 0.64 4.14
N GLN A 119 -3.20 0.87 3.22
CA GLN A 119 -2.00 1.63 3.46
C GLN A 119 -1.87 2.65 2.34
N VAL A 120 -2.02 3.91 2.68
CA VAL A 120 -1.88 5.01 1.73
C VAL A 120 -0.41 5.30 1.58
N THR A 121 0.10 5.24 0.36
CA THR A 121 1.49 5.56 0.10
C THR A 121 1.61 6.48 -1.09
N GLY A 122 2.20 7.64 -0.85
CA GLY A 122 2.73 8.45 -1.93
C GLY A 122 3.99 7.82 -2.51
N ALA A 123 4.79 7.10 -1.73
CA ALA A 123 6.08 6.55 -2.16
C ALA A 123 5.96 5.30 -3.05
N HIS A 124 6.96 5.09 -3.93
CA HIS A 124 7.11 3.86 -4.72
C HIS A 124 7.35 2.61 -3.85
N ARG A 125 7.79 2.83 -2.60
CA ARG A 125 8.17 1.80 -1.64
C ARG A 125 7.59 2.17 -0.28
N HIS A 126 6.86 1.24 0.31
CA HIS A 126 6.35 1.43 1.67
C HIS A 126 6.25 0.09 2.41
N PRO A 127 7.39 -0.60 2.63
CA PRO A 127 7.36 -1.93 3.20
C PRO A 127 6.85 -1.91 4.64
N CYS A 128 5.93 -2.82 4.95
CA CYS A 128 5.31 -2.93 6.26
C CYS A 128 6.17 -3.77 7.19
N LYS A 129 6.18 -3.45 8.49
CA LYS A 129 6.73 -4.35 9.51
C LYS A 129 5.80 -5.55 9.65
N GLN A 130 6.33 -6.77 9.54
CA GLN A 130 5.47 -7.96 9.66
C GLN A 130 4.84 -8.11 11.04
N ALA A 131 5.50 -7.62 12.10
CA ALA A 131 5.00 -7.70 13.47
C ALA A 131 3.73 -6.84 13.65
N ASP A 132 3.75 -5.64 13.08
CA ASP A 132 2.62 -4.72 13.10
C ASP A 132 1.38 -5.33 12.41
N LEU A 133 1.57 -5.84 11.19
CA LEU A 133 0.50 -6.52 10.46
C LEU A 133 0.03 -7.80 11.17
N HIS A 134 0.95 -8.55 11.78
CA HIS A 134 0.61 -9.72 12.57
C HIS A 134 -0.34 -9.38 13.72
N ASP A 135 -0.08 -8.29 14.43
CA ASP A 135 -0.91 -7.82 15.54
C ASP A 135 -2.27 -7.32 15.06
N VAL A 136 -2.31 -6.52 13.98
CA VAL A 136 -3.59 -6.10 13.38
C VAL A 136 -4.43 -7.31 12.98
N LEU A 137 -3.84 -8.31 12.32
CA LEU A 137 -4.56 -9.52 11.94
C LEU A 137 -5.11 -10.32 13.13
N LYS A 138 -4.41 -10.32 14.27
CA LYS A 138 -4.93 -10.93 15.51
C LYS A 138 -6.16 -10.19 16.02
N LEU A 139 -6.14 -8.85 16.01
CA LEU A 139 -7.29 -8.03 16.41
C LEU A 139 -8.53 -8.33 15.55
N LEU A 140 -8.29 -8.66 14.27
CA LEU A 140 -9.34 -9.02 13.31
C LEU A 140 -9.80 -10.49 13.41
N GLY A 141 -9.30 -11.26 14.37
CA GLY A 141 -9.67 -12.67 14.53
C GLY A 141 -8.98 -13.61 13.53
N ASN A 142 -7.84 -13.21 12.96
CA ASN A 142 -7.06 -13.96 11.98
C ASN A 142 -7.90 -14.42 10.76
N PRO A 143 -8.36 -13.48 9.92
CA PRO A 143 -9.14 -13.81 8.73
C PRO A 143 -8.41 -14.82 7.83
N ALA A 144 -9.18 -15.62 7.10
CA ALA A 144 -8.62 -16.68 6.26
C ALA A 144 -7.84 -16.14 5.06
N ALA A 145 -8.28 -15.01 4.50
CA ALA A 145 -7.70 -14.38 3.30
C ALA A 145 -7.65 -12.84 3.47
N PRO A 146 -6.77 -12.30 4.34
CA PRO A 146 -6.63 -10.86 4.50
C PRO A 146 -6.14 -10.18 3.22
N ARG A 147 -6.63 -8.97 2.96
CA ARG A 147 -6.34 -8.16 1.78
C ARG A 147 -5.73 -6.83 2.23
N LEU A 148 -4.54 -6.55 1.75
CA LEU A 148 -3.84 -5.29 1.98
C LEU A 148 -3.82 -4.50 0.67
N TYR A 149 -4.46 -3.32 0.68
CA TYR A 149 -4.46 -2.40 -0.45
C TYR A 149 -3.45 -1.28 -0.21
N PHE A 150 -2.46 -1.18 -1.09
CA PHE A 150 -1.63 0.01 -1.23
C PHE A 150 -2.40 1.02 -2.07
N VAL A 151 -2.82 2.12 -1.46
CA VAL A 151 -3.62 3.15 -2.10
C VAL A 151 -2.67 4.21 -2.67
N LEU A 152 -2.78 4.43 -3.99
CA LEU A 152 -1.80 5.15 -4.79
C LEU A 152 -2.48 6.20 -5.67
N PRO A 153 -1.80 7.31 -5.97
CA PRO A 153 -2.22 8.21 -7.02
C PRO A 153 -2.03 7.57 -8.41
N PRO A 154 -2.71 8.08 -9.47
CA PRO A 154 -2.75 7.44 -10.79
C PRO A 154 -1.39 7.23 -11.45
N ASP A 155 -0.47 8.17 -11.26
CA ASP A 155 0.90 8.17 -11.79
C ASP A 155 1.75 7.00 -11.26
N ARG A 156 1.41 6.46 -10.08
CA ARG A 156 2.16 5.36 -9.45
C ARG A 156 1.49 4.00 -9.55
N PHE A 157 0.23 3.95 -9.96
CA PHE A 157 -0.57 2.73 -9.94
C PHE A 157 0.00 1.61 -10.85
N THR A 158 0.41 1.95 -12.06
CA THR A 158 0.83 0.96 -13.07
C THR A 158 2.11 0.24 -12.66
N ASP A 159 3.10 0.98 -12.16
CA ASP A 159 4.44 0.45 -11.90
C ASP A 159 4.65 -0.05 -10.47
N PHE A 160 3.66 0.14 -9.57
CA PHE A 160 3.79 -0.31 -8.19
C PHE A 160 3.96 -1.83 -8.09
N ARG A 161 5.01 -2.26 -7.41
CA ARG A 161 5.37 -3.67 -7.28
C ARG A 161 5.01 -4.22 -5.91
N TYR A 162 5.07 -5.55 -5.80
CA TYR A 162 4.92 -6.25 -4.53
C TYR A 162 5.90 -5.69 -3.48
N GLN A 163 5.41 -5.51 -2.26
CA GLN A 163 6.19 -4.95 -1.16
C GLN A 163 6.58 -6.08 -0.20
N ARG A 164 7.87 -6.39 -0.12
CA ARG A 164 8.40 -7.34 0.87
C ARG A 164 8.27 -6.76 2.28
N TYR A 165 7.97 -7.62 3.24
CA TYR A 165 7.82 -7.23 4.64
C TYR A 165 9.19 -7.00 5.30
N LEU A 166 9.20 -6.15 6.32
CA LEU A 166 10.35 -5.89 7.16
C LEU A 166 10.34 -6.76 8.41
N ASP A 167 11.53 -7.23 8.81
CA ASP A 167 11.77 -7.81 10.12
C ASP A 167 11.92 -6.72 11.22
N SER A 168 12.22 -7.14 12.44
CA SER A 168 12.45 -6.23 13.58
C SER A 168 13.66 -5.31 13.38
N ASN A 169 14.59 -5.67 12.50
CA ASN A 169 15.80 -4.91 12.17
C ASN A 169 15.60 -4.05 10.91
N ARG A 170 14.35 -3.89 10.44
CA ARG A 170 14.00 -3.17 9.19
C ARG A 170 14.63 -3.81 7.95
N LYS A 171 15.01 -5.08 8.01
CA LYS A 171 15.53 -5.83 6.86
C LYS A 171 14.38 -6.47 6.09
N ARG A 172 14.42 -6.35 4.77
CA ARG A 172 13.45 -7.02 3.87
C ARG A 172 13.56 -8.53 4.00
N MET A 173 12.40 -9.17 4.04
CA MET A 173 12.28 -10.62 4.16
C MET A 173 11.82 -11.23 2.85
N THR A 174 12.45 -12.33 2.46
CA THR A 174 11.97 -13.17 1.35
C THR A 174 10.68 -13.92 1.71
N MET A 175 10.48 -14.21 3.00
CA MET A 175 9.27 -14.87 3.49
C MET A 175 8.94 -14.40 4.92
N PRO A 176 7.68 -14.01 5.21
CA PRO A 176 7.27 -13.65 6.56
C PRO A 176 7.43 -14.80 7.56
N SER A 177 7.72 -14.50 8.81
CA SER A 177 7.76 -15.48 9.90
C SER A 177 6.36 -15.90 10.35
N TYR A 178 5.40 -14.96 10.36
CA TYR A 178 4.06 -15.21 10.89
C TYR A 178 3.12 -15.83 9.84
N VAL A 179 2.45 -16.93 10.23
CA VAL A 179 1.54 -17.67 9.36
C VAL A 179 0.37 -16.81 8.87
N ASN A 180 -0.17 -15.94 9.71
CA ASN A 180 -1.27 -15.05 9.32
C ASN A 180 -0.81 -13.98 8.30
N VAL A 181 0.40 -13.44 8.45
CA VAL A 181 1.00 -12.48 7.49
C VAL A 181 1.25 -13.15 6.13
N ARG A 182 1.67 -14.42 6.10
CA ARG A 182 1.84 -15.19 4.84
C ARG A 182 0.54 -15.32 4.03
N LYS A 183 -0.63 -15.16 4.65
CA LYS A 183 -1.94 -15.25 3.98
C LYS A 183 -2.38 -13.92 3.35
N ILE A 184 -1.69 -12.82 3.64
CA ILE A 184 -2.04 -11.50 3.10
C ILE A 184 -1.89 -11.51 1.58
N GLN A 185 -2.95 -11.11 0.91
CA GLN A 185 -2.96 -10.78 -0.50
C GLN A 185 -2.75 -9.28 -0.65
N GLN A 186 -1.70 -8.88 -1.37
CA GLN A 186 -1.40 -7.47 -1.62
C GLN A 186 -2.02 -7.02 -2.95
N PHE A 187 -2.52 -5.79 -2.96
CA PHE A 187 -3.10 -5.15 -4.15
C PHE A 187 -2.62 -3.70 -4.23
N ALA A 188 -2.33 -3.22 -5.43
CA ALA A 188 -2.32 -1.79 -5.71
C ALA A 188 -3.76 -1.34 -5.95
N MET A 189 -4.14 -0.16 -5.44
CA MET A 189 -5.44 0.47 -5.64
C MET A 189 -5.24 1.91 -6.11
N GLU A 190 -5.86 2.25 -7.23
CA GLU A 190 -5.83 3.60 -7.78
C GLU A 190 -6.92 4.46 -7.12
N VAL A 191 -6.53 5.60 -6.54
CA VAL A 191 -7.46 6.67 -6.16
C VAL A 191 -7.12 7.90 -6.98
N LYS A 192 -8.09 8.32 -7.80
CA LYS A 192 -7.96 9.53 -8.61
C LYS A 192 -7.96 10.75 -7.72
N LEU A 193 -7.01 11.64 -7.96
CA LEU A 193 -7.07 13.00 -7.47
C LEU A 193 -8.22 13.70 -8.20
N VAL A 194 -9.14 14.30 -7.45
CA VAL A 194 -10.14 15.19 -8.06
C VAL A 194 -9.45 16.54 -8.14
N SER A 195 -9.14 17.00 -9.35
CA SER A 195 -8.76 18.40 -9.55
C SER A 195 -9.97 19.25 -9.16
N GLU A 196 -9.78 20.16 -8.20
CA GLU A 196 -10.75 21.22 -7.90
C GLU A 196 -11.04 22.08 -9.13
#